data_AF-A0A512NFC5-F1
#
_entry.id   AF-A0A512NFC5-F1
#
_cell.length_a   1.000
_cell.length_b   1.000
_cell.length_c   1.000
_cell.angle_alpha   90.00
_cell.angle_beta   90.00
_cell.angle_gamma   90.00
#
_symmetry.space_group_name_H-M   'P 1'
#
loop_
_entity.id
_entity.type
_entity.pdbx_description
1 polymer ?
#
loop_
_entity_poly.entity_id
_entity_poly.type
_entity_poly.pdbx_seq_one_letter_code
_entity_poly.pdbx_strand_id
1 'polypeptide(L)'
;MPEAGWLDDGETLTYLHSCISTRRQRVRAPETPMHLDAILVDQELTGGLEPRLGDAHLRTLTIMGFPSQTWPGLLDELNRLAFPYRWATRAICLDKTDAARVLGRIRRQWFAKRKSIMAILKEVMTNEASVLLDSDAANKALDADQALQELGSDAVAQAYVTATVTVWDEDPAVAAERLALVEKTIQGRDFTCMRETLNAIEAWLGSLPGHVYANVRQPPISTLNLAHMMPFSAVWAGPERDEHLDAPPLFFARTEGATPSELEVPLLCGWEHRRGLDQLGEFAQVLNGGSEKELVASTCRPSKA
;
A
#
# COMPACT_ATOMS: atom_id res chain seq x y z
N MET A 1 21.22 6.96 -3.65
CA MET A 1 20.00 6.30 -4.12
C MET A 1 20.17 6.08 -5.61
N PRO A 2 20.03 4.86 -6.15
CA PRO A 2 19.94 4.75 -7.59
C PRO A 2 18.67 5.50 -8.02
N GLU A 3 18.88 6.50 -8.86
CA GLU A 3 17.85 7.30 -9.50
C GLU A 3 16.99 6.35 -10.35
N ALA A 4 15.66 6.47 -10.26
CA ALA A 4 14.75 5.59 -10.99
C ALA A 4 15.06 5.60 -12.50
N GLY A 5 15.25 4.42 -13.08
CA GLY A 5 15.45 4.24 -14.52
C GLY A 5 14.13 3.97 -15.24
N TRP A 6 14.06 4.38 -16.51
CA TRP A 6 12.98 3.97 -17.40
C TRP A 6 13.14 2.49 -17.76
N LEU A 7 12.03 1.77 -17.78
CA LEU A 7 11.99 0.41 -18.31
C LEU A 7 12.16 0.45 -19.83
N ASP A 8 12.96 -0.46 -20.38
CA ASP A 8 12.96 -0.71 -21.82
C ASP A 8 11.67 -1.40 -22.29
N ASP A 9 11.51 -1.62 -23.60
CA ASP A 9 10.30 -2.24 -24.15
C ASP A 9 10.07 -3.66 -23.62
N GLY A 10 11.13 -4.48 -23.49
CA GLY A 10 11.03 -5.84 -22.98
C GLY A 10 10.71 -5.88 -21.49
N GLU A 11 11.33 -4.99 -20.72
CA GLU A 11 11.06 -4.79 -19.30
C GLU A 11 9.63 -4.30 -19.06
N THR A 12 9.15 -3.35 -19.88
CA THR A 12 7.77 -2.84 -19.82
C THR A 12 6.77 -3.95 -20.13
N LEU A 13 6.98 -4.73 -21.19
CA LEU A 13 6.10 -5.85 -21.54
C LEU A 13 6.12 -6.94 -20.46
N THR A 14 7.29 -7.24 -19.90
CA THR A 14 7.45 -8.17 -18.78
C THR A 14 6.67 -7.69 -17.54
N TYR A 15 6.76 -6.40 -17.22
CA TYR A 15 6.01 -5.81 -16.11
C TYR A 15 4.49 -5.88 -16.35
N LEU A 16 4.01 -5.49 -17.53
CA LEU A 16 2.59 -5.56 -17.87
C LEU A 16 2.06 -6.99 -17.83
N HIS A 17 2.82 -7.97 -18.33
CA HIS A 17 2.48 -9.38 -18.22
C HIS A 17 2.34 -9.83 -16.76
N SER A 18 3.29 -9.44 -15.89
CA SER A 18 3.24 -9.77 -14.47
C SER A 18 2.03 -9.17 -13.72
N CYS A 19 1.38 -8.15 -14.28
CA CYS A 19 0.17 -7.57 -13.72
C CYS A 19 -1.09 -8.40 -14.04
N ILE A 20 -1.08 -9.15 -15.14
CA ILE A 20 -2.24 -9.92 -15.64
C ILE A 20 -2.04 -11.44 -15.60
N SER A 21 -0.90 -11.92 -15.12
CA SER A 21 -0.58 -13.35 -14.99
C SER A 21 -0.10 -13.68 -13.58
N THR A 22 -0.38 -14.90 -13.14
CA THR A 22 0.23 -15.46 -11.92
C THR A 22 1.62 -16.06 -12.18
N ARG A 23 2.02 -16.20 -13.44
CA ARG A 23 3.32 -16.74 -13.85
C ARG A 23 4.34 -15.62 -14.02
N ARG A 24 5.55 -15.84 -13.52
CA ARG A 24 6.69 -14.96 -13.77
C ARG A 24 7.44 -15.44 -15.01
N GLN A 25 7.37 -14.67 -16.08
CA GLN A 25 8.16 -14.90 -17.30
C GLN A 25 8.55 -13.58 -17.93
N ARG A 26 9.67 -13.57 -18.65
CA ARG A 26 10.11 -12.41 -19.45
C ARG A 26 9.39 -12.41 -20.79
N VAL A 27 8.97 -11.23 -21.23
CA VAL A 27 8.35 -11.01 -22.54
C VAL A 27 9.31 -10.24 -23.42
N ARG A 28 9.69 -10.82 -24.56
CA ARG A 28 10.55 -10.16 -25.56
C ARG A 28 9.69 -9.22 -26.40
N ALA A 29 10.19 -8.00 -26.63
CA ALA A 29 9.58 -7.09 -27.58
C ALA A 29 9.61 -7.69 -29.01
N PRO A 30 8.46 -7.77 -29.71
CA PRO A 30 8.43 -8.31 -31.06
C PRO A 30 9.10 -7.35 -32.06
N GLU A 31 9.66 -7.89 -33.13
CA GLU A 31 10.28 -7.08 -34.19
C GLU A 31 9.26 -6.24 -34.97
N THR A 32 8.01 -6.73 -35.05
CA THR A 32 6.89 -6.01 -35.67
C THR A 32 5.89 -5.59 -34.59
N PRO A 33 5.50 -4.30 -34.50
CA PRO A 33 4.50 -3.83 -33.54
C PRO A 33 3.18 -4.58 -33.67
N MET A 34 2.60 -4.97 -32.53
CA MET A 34 1.31 -5.66 -32.46
C MET A 34 0.57 -5.29 -31.18
N HIS A 35 -0.71 -5.65 -31.11
CA HIS A 35 -1.53 -5.36 -29.93
C HIS A 35 -1.10 -6.20 -28.72
N LEU A 36 -1.23 -5.63 -27.52
CA LEU A 36 -0.76 -6.21 -26.27
C LEU A 36 -1.47 -7.54 -25.92
N ASP A 37 -2.73 -7.68 -26.29
CA ASP A 37 -3.52 -8.90 -26.08
C ASP A 37 -2.92 -10.12 -26.81
N ALA A 38 -2.24 -9.91 -27.94
CA ALA A 38 -1.59 -10.98 -28.69
C ALA A 38 -0.30 -11.50 -28.04
N ILE A 39 0.31 -10.74 -27.11
CA ILE A 39 1.63 -11.06 -26.54
C ILE A 39 1.66 -11.21 -25.03
N LEU A 40 0.76 -10.56 -24.30
CA LEU A 40 0.78 -10.55 -22.83
C LEU A 40 -0.06 -11.67 -22.21
N VAL A 41 -1.05 -12.22 -22.92
CA VAL A 41 -2.03 -13.13 -22.34
C VAL A 41 -1.52 -14.57 -22.35
N ASP A 42 -1.53 -15.24 -21.20
CA ASP A 42 -1.15 -16.65 -21.05
C ASP A 42 -2.12 -17.47 -20.19
N GLN A 43 -3.10 -16.82 -19.55
CA GLN A 43 -4.08 -17.45 -18.67
C GLN A 43 -5.48 -16.92 -18.97
N GLU A 44 -6.47 -17.81 -18.86
CA GLU A 44 -7.88 -17.45 -18.99
C GLU A 44 -8.36 -16.71 -17.74
N LEU A 45 -9.13 -15.63 -17.92
CA LEU A 45 -9.82 -14.95 -16.84
C LEU A 45 -11.28 -15.40 -16.80
N THR A 46 -11.65 -16.15 -15.75
CA THR A 46 -13.04 -16.50 -15.46
C THR A 46 -13.66 -15.43 -14.57
N GLY A 47 -14.76 -14.82 -15.04
CA GLY A 47 -15.50 -13.79 -14.32
C GLY A 47 -16.48 -14.31 -13.27
N GLY A 48 -17.37 -13.43 -12.80
CA GLY A 48 -18.41 -13.73 -11.81
C GLY A 48 -18.08 -13.24 -10.41
N LEU A 49 -18.83 -13.75 -9.41
CA LEU A 49 -18.67 -13.36 -8.01
C LEU A 49 -17.35 -13.83 -7.39
N GLU A 50 -16.79 -14.91 -7.95
CA GLU A 50 -15.55 -15.51 -7.53
C GLU A 50 -14.61 -15.64 -8.73
N PRO A 51 -13.97 -14.53 -9.13
CA PRO A 51 -13.15 -14.53 -10.32
C PRO A 51 -11.91 -15.40 -10.16
N ARG A 52 -11.44 -15.97 -11.27
CA ARG A 52 -10.24 -16.81 -11.34
C ARG A 52 -9.36 -16.43 -12.51
N LEU A 53 -8.06 -16.46 -12.31
CA LEU A 53 -7.05 -16.29 -13.36
C LEU A 53 -6.29 -17.61 -13.51
N GLY A 54 -6.59 -18.36 -14.56
CA GLY A 54 -6.26 -19.78 -14.64
C GLY A 54 -6.83 -20.53 -13.43
N ASP A 55 -5.96 -21.22 -12.70
CA ASP A 55 -6.36 -21.96 -11.50
C ASP A 55 -6.46 -21.09 -10.24
N ALA A 56 -5.89 -19.88 -10.25
CA ALA A 56 -5.81 -19.01 -9.09
C ALA A 56 -7.12 -18.27 -8.83
N HIS A 57 -7.74 -18.51 -7.68
CA HIS A 57 -8.91 -17.79 -7.19
C HIS A 57 -8.51 -16.40 -6.68
N LEU A 58 -9.04 -15.37 -7.34
CA LEU A 58 -8.78 -13.99 -6.99
C LEU A 58 -9.73 -13.53 -5.89
N ARG A 59 -9.19 -12.80 -4.92
CA ARG A 59 -9.94 -12.14 -3.85
C ARG A 59 -9.44 -10.71 -3.74
N THR A 60 -10.34 -9.76 -3.94
CA THR A 60 -10.00 -8.33 -3.99
C THR A 60 -10.72 -7.58 -2.87
N LEU A 61 -9.98 -6.74 -2.18
CA LEU A 61 -10.45 -5.81 -1.16
C LEU A 61 -10.28 -4.38 -1.70
N THR A 62 -11.32 -3.56 -1.60
CA THR A 62 -11.25 -2.13 -1.93
C THR A 62 -11.30 -1.30 -0.65
N ILE A 63 -10.42 -0.31 -0.54
CA ILE A 63 -10.45 0.66 0.55
C ILE A 63 -11.50 1.72 0.24
N MET A 64 -12.40 1.94 1.21
CA MET A 64 -13.58 2.79 1.08
C MET A 64 -13.49 4.04 1.94
N GLY A 65 -13.00 3.88 3.16
CA GLY A 65 -12.85 4.97 4.13
C GLY A 65 -11.42 5.01 4.65
N PHE A 66 -11.02 6.22 5.01
CA PHE A 66 -9.67 6.56 5.42
C PHE A 66 -9.70 7.04 6.88
N PRO A 67 -8.62 6.84 7.63
CA PRO A 67 -8.53 7.30 9.01
C PRO A 67 -8.57 8.83 9.08
N SER A 68 -8.93 9.36 10.24
CA SER A 68 -9.01 10.82 10.48
C SER A 68 -7.64 11.51 10.49
N GLN A 69 -6.57 10.74 10.68
CA GLN A 69 -5.18 11.23 10.70
C GLN A 69 -4.30 10.22 9.97
N THR A 70 -3.26 10.71 9.29
CA THR A 70 -2.32 9.86 8.54
C THR A 70 -0.88 10.21 8.88
N TRP A 71 0.01 9.23 8.81
CA TRP A 71 1.45 9.38 9.00
C TRP A 71 2.21 8.36 8.15
N PRO A 72 3.48 8.60 7.80
CA PRO A 72 4.29 7.62 7.05
C PRO A 72 4.38 6.26 7.77
N GLY A 73 4.24 5.16 7.02
CA GLY A 73 4.32 3.80 7.58
C GLY A 73 3.03 3.32 8.26
N LEU A 74 1.90 3.99 8.00
CA LEU A 74 0.61 3.64 8.57
C LEU A 74 0.17 2.20 8.25
N LEU A 75 0.66 1.60 7.17
CA LEU A 75 0.32 0.24 6.74
C LEU A 75 1.49 -0.77 6.87
N ASP A 76 2.51 -0.47 7.68
CA ASP A 76 3.68 -1.33 7.86
C ASP A 76 3.35 -2.75 8.35
N GLU A 77 2.22 -2.92 9.07
CA GLU A 77 1.76 -4.23 9.51
C GLU A 77 1.42 -5.18 8.36
N LEU A 78 1.10 -4.67 7.16
CA LEU A 78 0.90 -5.52 5.99
C LEU A 78 2.16 -6.29 5.62
N ASN A 79 3.35 -5.73 5.89
CA ASN A 79 4.64 -6.42 5.66
C ASN A 79 4.85 -7.62 6.58
N ARG A 80 4.06 -7.76 7.66
CA ARG A 80 4.14 -8.89 8.59
C ARG A 80 3.29 -10.09 8.14
N LEU A 81 2.46 -9.92 7.11
CA LEU A 81 1.65 -11.00 6.55
C LEU A 81 2.56 -11.99 5.82
N ALA A 82 2.48 -13.27 6.20
CA ALA A 82 3.34 -14.34 5.67
C ALA A 82 2.86 -14.89 4.32
N PHE A 83 2.35 -14.03 3.43
CA PHE A 83 1.90 -14.41 2.09
C PHE A 83 1.95 -13.22 1.14
N PRO A 84 2.11 -13.46 -0.18
CA PRO A 84 2.12 -12.40 -1.16
C PRO A 84 0.73 -11.79 -1.32
N TYR A 85 0.70 -10.47 -1.51
CA TYR A 85 -0.47 -9.72 -1.92
C TYR A 85 -0.05 -8.69 -2.97
N ARG A 86 -1.00 -8.25 -3.79
CA ARG A 86 -0.82 -7.12 -4.70
C ARG A 86 -1.57 -5.92 -4.17
N TRP A 87 -0.82 -4.91 -3.74
CA TRP A 87 -1.36 -3.58 -3.48
C TRP A 87 -1.36 -2.77 -4.77
N ALA A 88 -2.46 -2.09 -5.06
CA ALA A 88 -2.54 -1.14 -6.16
C ALA A 88 -3.17 0.17 -5.68
N THR A 89 -2.53 1.29 -6.05
CA THR A 89 -3.05 2.63 -5.84
C THR A 89 -3.11 3.33 -7.18
N ARG A 90 -4.33 3.67 -7.60
CA ARG A 90 -4.56 4.52 -8.76
C ARG A 90 -4.91 5.91 -8.26
N ALA A 91 -4.11 6.90 -8.63
CA ALA A 91 -4.34 8.29 -8.31
C ALA A 91 -4.54 9.09 -9.60
N ILE A 92 -5.73 9.65 -9.78
CA ILE A 92 -6.05 10.56 -10.88
C ILE A 92 -5.91 11.99 -10.34
N CYS A 93 -4.74 12.58 -10.60
CA CYS A 93 -4.42 13.93 -10.12
C CYS A 93 -5.34 14.98 -10.76
N LEU A 94 -5.85 15.89 -9.93
CA LEU A 94 -6.71 16.98 -10.36
C LEU A 94 -5.88 18.26 -10.50
N ASP A 95 -6.24 19.08 -11.48
CA ASP A 95 -5.76 20.47 -11.49
C ASP A 95 -6.37 21.26 -10.31
N LYS A 96 -5.73 22.38 -9.97
CA LYS A 96 -6.13 23.21 -8.82
C LYS A 96 -7.58 23.70 -8.93
N THR A 97 -8.06 24.00 -10.13
CA THR A 97 -9.42 24.51 -10.34
C THR A 97 -10.48 23.42 -10.20
N ASP A 98 -10.19 22.22 -10.69
CA ASP A 98 -11.03 21.03 -10.53
C ASP A 98 -11.08 20.58 -9.08
N ALA A 99 -9.92 20.52 -8.41
CA ALA A 99 -9.81 20.22 -6.99
C ALA A 99 -10.64 21.19 -6.13
N ALA A 100 -10.53 22.50 -6.38
CA ALA A 100 -11.31 23.51 -5.66
C ALA A 100 -12.83 23.35 -5.90
N ARG A 101 -13.25 22.99 -7.12
CA ARG A 101 -14.66 22.71 -7.44
C ARG A 101 -15.19 21.49 -6.68
N VAL A 102 -14.40 20.42 -6.60
CA VAL A 102 -14.75 19.18 -5.88
C VAL A 102 -14.88 19.46 -4.37
N LEU A 103 -13.85 20.04 -3.75
CA LEU A 103 -13.86 20.37 -2.33
C LEU A 103 -14.98 21.37 -1.99
N GLY A 104 -15.21 22.37 -2.83
CA GLY A 104 -16.31 23.33 -2.68
C GLY A 104 -17.70 22.69 -2.80
N ARG A 105 -17.85 21.59 -3.55
CA ARG A 105 -19.09 20.79 -3.59
C ARG A 105 -19.26 19.99 -2.29
N ILE A 106 -18.20 19.34 -1.81
CA ILE A 106 -18.19 18.56 -0.56
C ILE A 106 -18.53 19.47 0.62
N ARG A 107 -17.89 20.64 0.73
CA ARG A 107 -18.19 21.64 1.76
C ARG A 107 -19.67 22.03 1.76
N ARG A 108 -20.23 22.34 0.59
CA ARG A 108 -21.66 22.70 0.46
C ARG A 108 -22.57 21.56 0.88
N GLN A 109 -22.24 20.32 0.52
CA GLN A 109 -23.01 19.15 0.90
C GLN A 109 -23.05 18.95 2.42
N TRP A 110 -21.92 19.06 3.11
CA TRP A 110 -21.85 18.96 4.57
C TRP A 110 -22.49 20.14 5.28
N PHE A 111 -22.32 21.36 4.75
CA PHE A 111 -22.98 22.53 5.28
C PHE A 111 -24.51 22.45 5.18
N ALA A 112 -25.04 21.91 4.07
CA ALA A 112 -26.47 21.68 3.91
C ALA A 112 -27.02 20.62 4.88
N LYS A 113 -26.22 19.59 5.22
CA LYS A 113 -26.59 18.58 6.22
C LYS A 113 -26.58 19.11 7.66
N ARG A 114 -25.77 20.15 7.94
CA ARG A 114 -25.66 20.78 9.27
C ARG A 114 -26.98 21.38 9.78
N LYS A 115 -27.87 21.79 8.87
CA LYS A 115 -29.21 22.28 9.20
C LYS A 115 -30.23 21.29 8.67
N SER A 116 -30.96 20.62 9.57
CA SER A 116 -32.15 19.87 9.16
C SER A 116 -33.06 20.81 8.36
N ILE A 117 -33.54 20.39 7.18
CA ILE A 117 -34.51 21.15 6.38
C ILE A 117 -35.69 21.60 7.25
N MET A 118 -36.06 20.77 8.25
CA MET A 118 -37.10 21.05 9.23
C MET A 118 -36.70 22.14 10.24
N ALA A 119 -35.43 22.25 10.60
CA ALA A 119 -34.91 23.29 11.51
C ALA A 119 -34.85 24.67 10.83
N ILE A 120 -34.50 24.73 9.54
CA ILE A 120 -34.57 25.97 8.75
C ILE A 120 -36.02 26.42 8.60
N LEU A 121 -36.93 25.49 8.29
CA LEU A 121 -38.37 25.80 8.15
C LEU A 121 -38.96 26.27 9.49
N LYS A 122 -38.55 25.65 10.60
CA LYS A 122 -38.98 26.02 11.95
C LYS A 122 -38.42 27.38 12.37
N GLU A 123 -37.14 27.68 12.12
CA GLU A 123 -36.54 29.01 12.39
C GLU A 123 -37.30 30.15 11.67
N VAL A 124 -37.65 29.95 10.40
CA VAL A 124 -38.39 30.94 9.61
C VAL A 124 -39.83 31.14 10.12
N MET A 125 -40.44 30.10 10.70
CA MET A 125 -41.80 30.18 11.26
C MET A 125 -41.85 30.61 12.74
N THR A 126 -40.83 30.30 13.55
CA THR A 126 -40.86 30.50 15.01
C THR A 126 -39.89 31.56 15.53
N ASN A 127 -39.01 32.12 14.70
CA ASN A 127 -38.02 33.15 15.08
C ASN A 127 -37.15 32.81 16.30
N GLU A 128 -37.07 31.51 16.65
CA GLU A 128 -36.26 30.95 17.72
C GLU A 128 -35.18 30.08 17.07
N ALA A 129 -33.92 30.44 17.27
CA ALA A 129 -32.78 29.69 16.75
C ALA A 129 -32.79 28.27 17.33
N SER A 130 -32.98 27.25 16.48
CA SER A 130 -33.02 25.88 16.95
C SER A 130 -31.59 25.37 17.19
N VAL A 131 -31.27 24.95 18.41
CA VAL A 131 -29.93 24.56 18.90
C VAL A 131 -29.55 23.12 18.50
N LEU A 132 -30.25 22.48 17.56
CA LEU A 132 -29.88 21.15 17.08
C LEU A 132 -28.97 21.25 15.85
N LEU A 133 -27.74 21.66 16.10
CA LEU A 133 -26.63 21.58 15.14
C LEU A 133 -26.06 20.16 15.17
N ASP A 134 -26.02 19.51 14.01
CA ASP A 134 -25.24 18.29 13.85
C ASP A 134 -23.74 18.66 13.91
N SER A 135 -23.10 18.30 15.02
CA SER A 135 -21.68 18.60 15.27
C SER A 135 -20.75 17.88 14.30
N ASP A 136 -21.14 16.69 13.79
CA ASP A 136 -20.32 15.95 12.83
C ASP A 136 -20.33 16.64 11.46
N ALA A 137 -21.51 17.03 10.98
CA ALA A 137 -21.63 17.80 9.75
C ALA A 137 -20.87 19.15 9.82
N ALA A 138 -20.84 19.77 11.00
CA ALA A 138 -20.04 20.98 11.23
C ALA A 138 -18.53 20.71 11.12
N ASN A 139 -18.03 19.65 11.75
CA ASN A 139 -16.63 19.25 11.68
C ASN A 139 -16.20 18.90 10.25
N LYS A 140 -17.04 18.19 9.48
CA LYS A 140 -16.76 17.87 8.07
C LYS A 140 -16.75 19.10 7.17
N ALA A 141 -17.55 20.12 7.47
CA ALA A 141 -17.49 21.38 6.74
C ALA A 141 -16.18 22.14 7.03
N LEU A 142 -15.72 22.15 8.28
CA LEU A 142 -14.43 22.73 8.68
C LEU A 142 -13.25 22.01 8.03
N ASP A 143 -13.28 20.67 8.00
CA ASP A 143 -12.28 19.85 7.33
C ASP A 143 -12.19 20.17 5.82
N ALA A 144 -13.33 20.32 5.15
CA ALA A 144 -13.37 20.74 3.76
C ALA A 144 -12.86 22.17 3.53
N ASP A 145 -13.05 23.08 4.49
CA ASP A 145 -12.48 24.43 4.47
C ASP A 145 -10.96 24.40 4.64
N GLN A 146 -10.45 23.57 5.56
CA GLN A 146 -9.02 23.38 5.75
C GLN A 146 -8.37 22.81 4.47
N ALA A 147 -8.98 21.80 3.84
CA ALA A 147 -8.50 21.24 2.59
C ALA A 147 -8.44 22.28 1.45
N LEU A 148 -9.38 23.24 1.42
CA LEU A 148 -9.34 24.37 0.47
C LEU A 148 -8.20 25.34 0.77
N GLN A 149 -7.88 25.58 2.04
CA GLN A 149 -6.75 26.44 2.45
C GLN A 149 -5.41 25.78 2.09
N GLU A 150 -5.26 24.49 2.39
CA GLU A 150 -4.06 23.70 2.05
C GLU A 150 -3.84 23.66 0.52
N LEU A 151 -4.90 23.42 -0.26
CA LEU A 151 -4.85 23.52 -1.72
C LEU A 151 -4.48 24.94 -2.19
N GLY A 152 -4.96 25.97 -1.50
CA GLY A 152 -4.64 27.37 -1.78
C GLY A 152 -3.17 27.70 -1.56
N SER A 153 -2.53 27.06 -0.57
CA SER A 153 -1.12 27.25 -0.21
C SER A 153 -0.11 26.63 -1.19
N ASP A 154 -0.58 25.84 -2.16
CA ASP A 154 0.25 25.09 -3.12
C ASP A 154 1.20 24.05 -2.49
N ALA A 155 1.00 23.71 -1.21
CA ALA A 155 1.77 22.65 -0.53
C ALA A 155 1.30 21.23 -0.90
N VAL A 156 0.02 21.07 -1.28
CA VAL A 156 -0.58 19.78 -1.62
C VAL A 156 -1.51 19.90 -2.83
N ALA A 157 -1.61 18.82 -3.60
CA ALA A 157 -2.63 18.67 -4.63
C ALA A 157 -3.73 17.71 -4.16
N GLN A 158 -4.78 17.56 -4.96
CA GLN A 158 -5.85 16.59 -4.72
C GLN A 158 -5.88 15.58 -5.85
N ALA A 159 -6.17 14.32 -5.52
CA ALA A 159 -6.35 13.26 -6.50
C ALA A 159 -7.58 12.42 -6.15
N TYR A 160 -8.23 11.91 -7.18
CA TYR A 160 -9.17 10.81 -7.00
C TYR A 160 -8.38 9.51 -6.83
N VAL A 161 -8.60 8.83 -5.71
CA VAL A 161 -7.81 7.65 -5.34
C VAL A 161 -8.68 6.41 -5.33
N THR A 162 -8.21 5.36 -5.98
CA THR A 162 -8.72 4.00 -5.81
C THR A 162 -7.58 3.14 -5.26
N ALA A 163 -7.76 2.55 -4.09
CA ALA A 163 -6.79 1.64 -3.49
C ALA A 163 -7.41 0.25 -3.32
N THR A 164 -6.74 -0.76 -3.85
CA THR A 164 -7.19 -2.16 -3.78
C THR A 164 -6.04 -3.07 -3.34
N VAL A 165 -6.42 -4.17 -2.67
CA VAL A 165 -5.52 -5.26 -2.34
C VAL A 165 -6.08 -6.54 -2.91
N THR A 166 -5.29 -7.23 -3.73
CA THR A 166 -5.67 -8.53 -4.29
C THR A 166 -4.78 -9.61 -3.70
N VAL A 167 -5.38 -10.70 -3.24
CA VAL A 167 -4.70 -11.96 -2.93
C VAL A 167 -5.24 -13.06 -3.83
N TRP A 168 -4.46 -14.10 -4.02
CA TRP A 168 -4.86 -15.25 -4.81
C TRP A 168 -4.22 -16.53 -4.29
N ASP A 169 -4.89 -17.65 -4.56
CA ASP A 169 -4.40 -19.01 -4.30
C ASP A 169 -5.15 -20.00 -5.20
N GLU A 170 -4.61 -21.20 -5.42
CA GLU A 170 -5.32 -22.28 -6.12
C GLU A 170 -6.48 -22.82 -5.27
N ASP A 171 -6.36 -22.77 -3.93
CA ASP A 171 -7.45 -23.08 -3.01
C ASP A 171 -8.29 -21.83 -2.69
N PRO A 172 -9.59 -21.78 -3.05
CA PRO A 172 -10.45 -20.65 -2.74
C PRO A 172 -10.59 -20.34 -1.24
N ALA A 173 -10.48 -21.34 -0.37
CA ALA A 173 -10.55 -21.16 1.07
C ALA A 173 -9.31 -20.42 1.59
N VAL A 174 -8.13 -20.78 1.10
CA VAL A 174 -6.86 -20.13 1.45
C VAL A 174 -6.85 -18.68 0.95
N ALA A 175 -7.32 -18.42 -0.27
CA ALA A 175 -7.45 -17.05 -0.79
C ALA A 175 -8.40 -16.19 0.08
N ALA A 176 -9.51 -16.77 0.54
CA ALA A 176 -10.47 -16.08 1.41
C ALA A 176 -9.89 -15.79 2.80
N GLU A 177 -9.13 -16.72 3.38
CA GLU A 177 -8.45 -16.54 4.67
C GLU A 177 -7.39 -15.44 4.58
N ARG A 178 -6.55 -15.46 3.54
CA ARG A 178 -5.56 -14.40 3.29
C ARG A 178 -6.20 -13.03 3.18
N LEU A 179 -7.33 -12.92 2.45
CA LEU A 179 -8.06 -11.65 2.33
C LEU A 179 -8.61 -11.20 3.69
N ALA A 180 -9.10 -12.12 4.52
CA ALA A 180 -9.59 -11.81 5.85
C ALA A 180 -8.48 -11.26 6.77
N LEU A 181 -7.27 -11.79 6.68
CA LEU A 181 -6.11 -11.27 7.41
C LEU A 181 -5.69 -9.87 6.93
N VAL A 182 -5.70 -9.64 5.62
CA VAL A 182 -5.47 -8.30 5.04
C VAL A 182 -6.52 -7.31 5.54
N GLU A 183 -7.80 -7.65 5.45
CA GLU A 183 -8.91 -6.81 5.92
C GLU A 183 -8.76 -6.47 7.40
N LYS A 184 -8.49 -7.47 8.25
CA LYS A 184 -8.29 -7.27 9.68
C LYS A 184 -7.15 -6.28 9.95
N THR A 185 -6.04 -6.41 9.23
CA THR A 185 -4.86 -5.55 9.40
C THR A 185 -5.16 -4.12 8.99
N ILE A 186 -5.85 -3.92 7.86
CA ILE A 186 -6.24 -2.60 7.35
C ILE A 186 -7.27 -1.93 8.28
N GLN A 187 -8.29 -2.67 8.73
CA GLN A 187 -9.30 -2.16 9.66
C GLN A 187 -8.71 -1.84 11.05
N GLY A 188 -7.66 -2.55 11.47
CA GLY A 188 -6.91 -2.23 12.68
C GLY A 188 -6.22 -0.86 12.65
N ARG A 189 -6.13 -0.22 11.48
CA ARG A 189 -5.58 1.12 11.26
C ARG A 189 -6.66 2.15 10.88
N ASP A 190 -7.89 1.92 11.32
CA ASP A 190 -9.07 2.79 11.15
C ASP A 190 -9.49 3.06 9.69
N PHE A 191 -9.03 2.22 8.75
CA PHE A 191 -9.59 2.20 7.41
C PHE A 191 -10.89 1.40 7.40
N THR A 192 -11.79 1.76 6.49
CA THR A 192 -12.91 0.88 6.13
C THR A 192 -12.70 0.33 4.74
N CYS A 193 -13.04 -0.94 4.57
CA CYS A 193 -12.81 -1.66 3.33
C CYS A 193 -14.00 -2.56 2.99
N MET A 194 -14.10 -2.93 1.72
CA MET A 194 -15.16 -3.77 1.18
C MET A 194 -14.53 -4.94 0.43
N ARG A 195 -14.88 -6.16 0.82
CA ARG A 195 -14.58 -7.36 0.02
C ARG A 195 -15.41 -7.32 -1.25
N GLU A 196 -14.75 -7.36 -2.40
CA GLU A 196 -15.43 -7.27 -3.68
C GLU A 196 -15.92 -8.65 -4.11
N THR A 197 -17.21 -8.73 -4.43
CA THR A 197 -17.86 -9.93 -4.98
C THR A 197 -18.50 -9.60 -6.32
N LEU A 198 -19.63 -8.89 -6.30
CA LEU A 198 -20.33 -8.42 -7.50
C LEU A 198 -19.45 -7.57 -8.41
N ASN A 199 -18.54 -6.79 -7.83
CA ASN A 199 -17.60 -5.93 -8.56
C ASN A 199 -16.15 -6.48 -8.52
N ALA A 200 -15.97 -7.78 -8.25
CA ALA A 200 -14.64 -8.35 -8.05
C ALA A 200 -13.75 -8.22 -9.30
N ILE A 201 -14.33 -8.38 -10.49
CA ILE A 201 -13.63 -8.20 -11.76
C ILE A 201 -13.27 -6.73 -11.98
N GLU A 202 -14.19 -5.79 -11.78
CA GLU A 202 -13.96 -4.36 -11.97
C GLU A 202 -12.92 -3.84 -10.98
N ALA A 203 -12.93 -4.33 -9.74
CA ALA A 203 -11.94 -3.98 -8.74
C ALA A 203 -10.55 -4.53 -9.09
N TRP A 204 -10.47 -5.75 -9.61
CA TRP A 204 -9.21 -6.32 -10.10
C TRP A 204 -8.70 -5.62 -11.35
N LEU A 205 -9.54 -5.38 -12.35
CA LEU A 205 -9.19 -4.62 -13.55
C LEU A 205 -8.74 -3.19 -13.20
N GLY A 206 -9.38 -2.55 -12.22
CA GLY A 206 -8.98 -1.23 -11.73
C GLY A 206 -7.60 -1.18 -11.08
N SER A 207 -7.02 -2.33 -10.73
CA SER A 207 -5.64 -2.46 -10.24
C SER A 207 -4.60 -2.61 -11.36
N LEU A 208 -5.03 -2.84 -12.60
CA LEU A 208 -4.12 -3.04 -13.73
C LEU A 208 -3.63 -1.71 -14.31
N PRO A 209 -2.34 -1.61 -14.70
CA PRO A 209 -1.84 -0.45 -15.42
C PRO A 209 -2.67 -0.16 -16.69
N GLY A 210 -2.92 1.12 -16.97
CA GLY A 210 -3.72 1.57 -18.12
C GLY A 210 -5.24 1.49 -17.96
N HIS A 211 -5.75 0.77 -16.95
CA HIS A 211 -7.19 0.69 -16.69
C HIS A 211 -7.66 1.82 -15.76
N VAL A 212 -8.04 2.95 -16.34
CA VAL A 212 -8.42 4.16 -15.58
C VAL A 212 -9.91 4.25 -15.22
N TYR A 213 -10.75 3.43 -15.86
CA TYR A 213 -12.22 3.51 -15.77
C TYR A 213 -12.84 2.42 -14.88
N ALA A 214 -12.17 1.28 -14.71
CA ALA A 214 -12.68 0.19 -13.89
C ALA A 214 -12.67 0.58 -12.40
N ASN A 215 -13.72 0.21 -11.64
CA ASN A 215 -13.99 0.67 -10.27
C ASN A 215 -14.28 2.19 -10.16
N VAL A 216 -15.57 2.50 -9.98
CA VAL A 216 -16.12 3.87 -9.96
C VAL A 216 -15.83 4.60 -8.64
N ARG A 217 -15.37 3.87 -7.61
CA ARG A 217 -15.19 4.43 -6.26
C ARG A 217 -13.88 5.20 -6.21
N GLN A 218 -14.01 6.52 -6.16
CA GLN A 218 -12.93 7.48 -6.35
C GLN A 218 -13.04 8.62 -5.32
N PRO A 219 -12.81 8.36 -4.03
CA PRO A 219 -12.72 9.41 -3.01
C PRO A 219 -11.61 10.42 -3.35
N PRO A 220 -11.86 11.74 -3.20
CA PRO A 220 -10.82 12.75 -3.32
C PRO A 220 -9.96 12.78 -2.05
N ILE A 221 -8.64 12.74 -2.23
CA ILE A 221 -7.65 12.70 -1.15
C ILE A 221 -6.50 13.65 -1.50
N SER A 222 -5.92 14.31 -0.49
CA SER A 222 -4.71 15.11 -0.68
C SER A 222 -3.50 14.23 -1.02
N THR A 223 -2.57 14.76 -1.81
CA THR A 223 -1.33 14.04 -2.15
C THR A 223 -0.47 13.70 -0.94
N LEU A 224 -0.56 14.50 0.12
CA LEU A 224 0.12 14.23 1.40
C LEU A 224 -0.46 12.99 2.09
N ASN A 225 -1.79 12.94 2.26
CA ASN A 225 -2.44 11.79 2.85
C ASN A 225 -2.22 10.54 1.99
N LEU A 226 -2.25 10.68 0.67
CA LEU A 226 -1.92 9.60 -0.26
C LEU A 226 -0.50 9.06 0.00
N ALA A 227 0.50 9.93 0.14
CA ALA A 227 1.88 9.53 0.42
C ALA A 227 2.03 8.75 1.74
N HIS A 228 1.28 9.13 2.78
CA HIS A 228 1.27 8.42 4.06
C HIS A 228 0.65 7.02 3.99
N MET A 229 -0.35 6.83 3.12
CA MET A 229 -1.12 5.59 3.03
C MET A 229 -0.55 4.60 2.01
N MET A 230 0.39 5.00 1.18
CA MET A 230 1.06 4.08 0.26
C MET A 230 2.05 3.17 1.03
N PRO A 231 1.95 1.84 0.91
CA PRO A 231 2.86 0.91 1.57
C PRO A 231 4.21 0.89 0.85
N PHE A 232 5.04 1.90 1.10
CA PHE A 232 6.38 2.03 0.53
C PHE A 232 7.46 1.29 1.32
N SER A 233 7.20 1.05 2.60
CA SER A 233 8.08 0.31 3.47
C SER A 233 8.02 -1.17 3.10
N ALA A 234 9.18 -1.79 2.94
CA ALA A 234 9.32 -3.23 2.89
C ALA A 234 10.42 -3.63 3.87
N VAL A 235 10.25 -4.77 4.55
CA VAL A 235 11.32 -5.34 5.37
C VAL A 235 12.39 -5.84 4.40
N TRP A 236 13.54 -5.17 4.37
CA TRP A 236 14.68 -5.59 3.58
C TRP A 236 15.33 -6.81 4.26
N ALA A 237 15.32 -7.94 3.57
CA ALA A 237 15.91 -9.18 4.07
C ALA A 237 17.44 -9.20 3.98
N GLY A 238 18.08 -8.17 3.43
CA GLY A 238 19.51 -8.20 3.12
C GLY A 238 19.84 -8.98 1.85
N PRO A 239 21.11 -8.98 1.43
CA PRO A 239 21.57 -9.81 0.32
C PRO A 239 21.75 -11.28 0.76
N GLU A 240 21.34 -12.22 -0.10
CA GLU A 240 21.47 -13.67 0.14
C GLU A 240 22.93 -14.15 0.19
N ARG A 241 23.88 -13.31 -0.23
CA ARG A 241 25.31 -13.61 -0.27
C ARG A 241 26.12 -12.35 0.01
N ASP A 242 27.20 -12.50 0.76
CA ASP A 242 28.20 -11.45 0.96
C ASP A 242 29.06 -11.36 -0.31
N GLU A 243 28.92 -10.25 -1.05
CA GLU A 243 29.65 -10.04 -2.32
C GLU A 243 31.15 -9.85 -2.10
N HIS A 244 31.56 -9.39 -0.92
CA HIS A 244 32.98 -9.16 -0.61
C HIS A 244 33.73 -10.47 -0.32
N LEU A 245 33.09 -11.39 0.40
CA LEU A 245 33.66 -12.67 0.82
C LEU A 245 33.28 -13.83 -0.11
N ASP A 246 32.38 -13.61 -1.07
CA ASP A 246 31.77 -14.65 -1.91
C ASP A 246 31.18 -15.81 -1.07
N ALA A 247 30.66 -15.49 0.11
CA ALA A 247 30.26 -16.46 1.14
C ALA A 247 28.80 -16.26 1.60
N PRO A 248 28.18 -17.25 2.28
CA PRO A 248 26.88 -17.05 2.90
C PRO A 248 26.88 -15.89 3.91
N PRO A 249 25.73 -15.26 4.19
CA PRO A 249 25.63 -14.13 5.10
C PRO A 249 26.22 -14.46 6.48
N LEU A 250 27.04 -13.55 7.00
CA LEU A 250 27.74 -13.74 8.28
C LEU A 250 26.80 -13.66 9.49
N PHE A 251 25.63 -13.04 9.33
CA PHE A 251 24.68 -12.82 10.41
C PHE A 251 23.24 -13.04 9.94
N PHE A 252 22.52 -13.88 10.69
CA PHE A 252 21.08 -14.08 10.55
C PHE A 252 20.38 -13.45 11.76
N ALA A 253 19.61 -12.40 11.51
CA ALA A 253 18.67 -11.84 12.48
C ALA A 253 17.25 -12.26 12.16
N ARG A 254 16.45 -12.40 13.22
CA ARG A 254 15.00 -12.54 13.09
C ARG A 254 14.36 -11.20 13.44
N THR A 255 13.78 -10.53 12.44
CA THR A 255 12.98 -9.32 12.69
C THR A 255 11.64 -9.68 13.34
N GLU A 256 10.97 -8.68 13.93
CA GLU A 256 9.56 -8.83 14.31
C GLU A 256 8.68 -8.96 13.05
N GLY A 257 8.50 -10.20 12.59
CA GLY A 257 7.70 -10.50 11.41
C GLY A 257 7.97 -11.90 10.86
N ALA A 258 7.39 -12.18 9.69
CA ALA A 258 7.60 -13.44 8.96
C ALA A 258 8.88 -13.45 8.11
N THR A 259 9.55 -12.31 7.94
CA THR A 259 10.73 -12.14 7.08
C THR A 259 12.02 -12.26 7.89
N PRO A 260 12.83 -13.31 7.71
CA PRO A 260 14.19 -13.35 8.20
C PRO A 260 15.01 -12.20 7.59
N SER A 261 15.94 -11.62 8.36
CA SER A 261 16.87 -10.60 7.86
C SER A 261 18.30 -11.11 7.96
N GLU A 262 19.04 -10.99 6.88
CA GLU A 262 20.44 -11.33 6.74
C GLU A 262 21.22 -10.01 6.71
N LEU A 263 22.31 -9.90 7.48
CA LEU A 263 23.10 -8.66 7.54
C LEU A 263 24.53 -8.92 7.12
N GLU A 264 25.01 -8.12 6.18
CA GLU A 264 26.42 -8.02 5.83
C GLU A 264 27.09 -7.07 6.83
N VAL A 265 28.07 -7.56 7.58
CA VAL A 265 28.92 -6.72 8.42
C VAL A 265 30.21 -6.49 7.63
N PRO A 266 30.49 -5.26 7.15
CA PRO A 266 31.80 -4.97 6.60
C PRO A 266 32.81 -5.16 7.73
N LEU A 267 33.64 -6.19 7.63
CA LEU A 267 34.82 -6.31 8.47
C LEU A 267 35.72 -5.12 8.12
N LEU A 268 35.64 -4.06 8.91
CA LEU A 268 36.69 -3.05 9.01
C LEU A 268 37.97 -3.79 9.44
N CYS A 269 38.74 -4.23 8.46
CA CYS A 269 40.09 -4.76 8.63
C CYS A 269 40.95 -3.69 9.30
N GLY A 270 40.98 -3.70 10.64
CA GLY A 270 41.78 -2.74 11.41
C GLY A 270 41.50 -2.64 12.91
N TRP A 271 40.65 -3.48 13.52
CA TRP A 271 40.38 -3.41 14.96
C TRP A 271 41.07 -4.54 15.73
N GLU A 272 42.11 -4.17 16.47
CA GLU A 272 42.95 -5.07 17.26
C GLU A 272 42.15 -5.94 18.24
N HIS A 273 42.51 -7.22 18.25
CA HIS A 273 42.09 -8.27 19.17
C HIS A 273 42.20 -7.84 20.64
N ARG A 274 41.10 -7.35 21.24
CA ARG A 274 40.61 -7.68 22.61
C ARG A 274 39.52 -6.77 23.19
N ARG A 275 39.00 -5.78 22.46
CA ARG A 275 37.93 -4.88 23.00
C ARG A 275 36.58 -4.93 22.29
N GLY A 276 36.37 -5.85 21.35
CA GLY A 276 35.17 -5.86 20.49
C GLY A 276 33.91 -6.52 21.06
N LEU A 277 34.01 -7.32 22.12
CA LEU A 277 32.83 -7.99 22.70
C LEU A 277 31.98 -7.05 23.56
N ASP A 278 32.58 -6.04 24.19
CA ASP A 278 31.85 -5.08 25.03
C ASP A 278 31.09 -4.04 24.18
N GLN A 279 31.64 -3.63 23.02
CA GLN A 279 30.97 -2.68 22.12
C GLN A 279 29.84 -3.31 21.28
N LEU A 280 29.90 -4.61 20.99
CA LEU A 280 28.77 -5.33 20.38
C LEU A 280 27.60 -5.47 21.37
N GLY A 281 27.89 -5.55 22.67
CA GLY A 281 26.89 -5.45 23.74
C GLY A 281 26.21 -4.09 23.81
N GLU A 282 26.98 -2.99 23.67
CA GLU A 282 26.43 -1.62 23.62
C GLU A 282 25.63 -1.34 22.35
N PHE A 283 26.07 -1.82 21.18
CA PHE A 283 25.30 -1.67 19.93
C PHE A 283 23.98 -2.45 19.95
N ALA A 284 23.96 -3.63 20.60
CA ALA A 284 22.74 -4.39 20.81
C ALA A 284 21.79 -3.74 21.84
N GLN A 285 22.32 -3.01 22.83
CA GLN A 285 21.51 -2.24 23.79
C GLN A 285 20.84 -1.01 23.17
N VAL A 286 21.49 -0.32 22.23
CA VAL A 286 20.89 0.83 21.53
C VAL A 286 19.71 0.41 20.64
N LEU A 287 19.65 -0.87 20.23
CA LEU A 287 18.59 -1.42 19.40
C LEU A 287 17.48 -2.16 20.17
N ASN A 288 17.63 -2.42 21.48
CA ASN A 288 16.65 -3.19 22.25
C ASN A 288 16.32 -2.54 23.60
N GLY A 289 15.20 -1.82 23.62
CA GLY A 289 14.38 -1.72 24.82
C GLY A 289 13.78 -3.08 25.18
N GLY A 290 14.55 -3.89 25.91
CA GLY A 290 14.05 -4.99 26.75
C GLY A 290 13.59 -6.27 26.05
N SER A 291 14.50 -7.22 25.86
CA SER A 291 14.34 -8.63 26.29
C SER A 291 15.46 -9.49 25.72
N GLU A 292 16.07 -10.32 26.57
CA GLU A 292 17.13 -11.27 26.23
C GLU A 292 16.69 -12.27 25.16
N LYS A 293 17.51 -12.48 24.12
CA LYS A 293 17.37 -13.59 23.17
C LYS A 293 18.72 -14.20 22.84
N GLU A 294 18.72 -15.52 22.68
CA GLU A 294 19.89 -16.37 22.42
C GLU A 294 20.64 -15.98 21.14
N LEU A 295 21.96 -15.77 21.27
CA LEU A 295 22.90 -15.69 20.17
C LEU A 295 23.29 -17.09 19.69
N VAL A 296 23.20 -17.33 18.38
CA VAL A 296 23.89 -18.45 17.75
C VAL A 296 24.89 -17.88 16.75
N ALA A 297 26.15 -17.76 17.17
CA ALA A 297 27.26 -17.41 16.30
C ALA A 297 27.86 -18.68 15.69
N SER A 298 27.81 -18.83 14.36
CA SER A 298 28.55 -19.88 13.66
C SER A 298 29.97 -19.38 13.37
N THR A 299 30.98 -19.98 14.02
CA THR A 299 32.38 -19.69 13.72
C THR A 299 32.81 -20.44 12.46
N CYS A 300 33.08 -19.74 11.37
CA CYS A 300 33.80 -20.29 10.22
C CYS A 300 35.22 -20.70 10.67
N ARG A 301 35.54 -22.01 10.60
CA ARG A 301 36.92 -22.48 10.68
C ARG A 301 37.60 -22.21 9.34
N PRO A 302 38.78 -21.58 9.28
CA PRO A 302 39.51 -21.44 8.03
C PRO A 302 39.99 -22.81 7.54
N SER A 303 39.61 -23.20 6.32
CA SER A 303 40.25 -24.31 5.63
C SER A 303 41.68 -23.90 5.24
N LYS A 304 42.67 -24.66 5.70
CA LYS A 304 44.06 -24.48 5.26
C LYS A 304 44.21 -24.95 3.81
N ALA A 305 44.81 -24.06 3.01
CA ALA A 305 45.54 -24.23 1.73
C ALA A 305 44.95 -25.19 0.68
#